data_AF-A0A2M6Y9J3-F1
#
_entry.id   AF-A0A2M6Y9J3-F1
#
_cell.length_a   1.000
_cell.length_b   1.000
_cell.length_c   1.000
_cell.angle_alpha   90.00
_cell.angle_beta   90.00
_cell.angle_gamma   90.00
#
_symmetry.space_group_name_H-M   'P 1'
#
loop_
_entity.id
_entity.type
_entity.pdbx_description
1 polymer ?
#
loop_
_entity_poly.entity_id
_entity_poly.type
_entity_poly.pdbx_seq_one_letter_code
_entity_poly.pdbx_strand_id
1 'polypeptide(L)'
;MSQPKFKQLERAYGFDEVSLIPGDVTINPDQTDISFNLRNLTLSIPILAAAMDAVVDPSFAVKFNKLGGLAVLNLEGIQTRYENADEILECIAQTPENKVTSLLQKIYAEP
;
A
#
# COMPACT_ATOMS: atom_id res chain seq x y z
N MET A 1 -50.25 -3.54 0.31
CA MET A 1 -48.86 -3.79 0.74
C MET A 1 -47.95 -3.46 -0.43
N SER A 2 -47.01 -2.52 -0.30
CA SER A 2 -46.09 -2.16 -1.40
C SER A 2 -45.12 -3.31 -1.63
N GLN A 3 -45.01 -3.80 -2.87
CA GLN A 3 -44.01 -4.81 -3.21
C GLN A 3 -42.59 -4.23 -2.98
N PRO A 4 -41.68 -5.00 -2.35
CA PRO A 4 -40.29 -4.57 -2.23
C PRO A 4 -39.66 -4.52 -3.63
N LYS A 5 -39.13 -3.36 -4.01
CA LYS A 5 -38.30 -3.24 -5.22
C LYS A 5 -36.99 -3.99 -4.98
N PHE A 6 -36.74 -5.04 -5.75
CA PHE A 6 -35.45 -5.72 -5.76
C PHE A 6 -34.36 -4.72 -6.18
N LYS A 7 -33.30 -4.60 -5.37
CA LYS A 7 -32.11 -3.84 -5.76
C LYS A 7 -31.42 -4.59 -6.88
N GLN A 8 -31.25 -3.94 -8.03
CA GLN A 8 -30.35 -4.43 -9.07
C GLN A 8 -28.92 -4.18 -8.60
N LEU A 9 -28.09 -5.21 -8.65
CA LEU A 9 -26.67 -5.14 -8.33
C LEU A 9 -25.88 -5.10 -9.65
N GLU A 10 -24.95 -4.18 -9.76
CA GLU A 10 -24.00 -4.15 -10.87
C GLU A 10 -22.94 -5.23 -10.67
N ARG A 11 -22.52 -5.85 -11.77
CA ARG A 11 -21.44 -6.84 -11.77
C ARG A 11 -20.10 -6.11 -11.60
N ALA A 12 -19.32 -6.51 -10.61
CA ALA A 12 -17.92 -6.14 -10.48
C ALA A 12 -17.01 -7.25 -11.01
N TYR A 13 -15.80 -6.89 -11.43
CA TYR A 13 -14.79 -7.82 -11.92
C TYR A 13 -13.50 -7.71 -11.10
N GLY A 14 -12.91 -8.84 -10.73
CA GLY A 14 -11.56 -8.91 -10.18
C GLY A 14 -10.48 -8.89 -11.27
N PHE A 15 -9.21 -8.72 -10.88
CA PHE A 15 -8.09 -8.77 -11.84
C PHE A 15 -7.97 -10.14 -12.52
N ASP A 16 -8.30 -11.23 -11.83
CA ASP A 16 -8.25 -12.60 -12.38
C ASP A 16 -9.36 -12.89 -13.40
N GLU A 17 -10.38 -12.02 -13.50
CA GLU A 17 -11.49 -12.17 -14.43
C GLU A 17 -11.27 -11.40 -15.74
N VAL A 18 -10.18 -10.64 -15.86
CA VAL A 18 -9.90 -9.78 -17.02
C VAL A 18 -8.48 -9.99 -17.53
N SER A 19 -8.27 -9.70 -18.82
CA SER A 19 -6.94 -9.71 -19.44
C SER A 19 -6.84 -8.63 -20.51
N LEU A 20 -5.62 -8.17 -20.78
CA LEU A 20 -5.34 -7.22 -21.85
C LEU A 20 -5.21 -7.96 -23.19
N ILE A 21 -6.00 -7.54 -24.17
CA ILE A 21 -5.85 -8.02 -25.56
C ILE A 21 -4.73 -7.20 -26.22
N PRO A 22 -3.80 -7.82 -26.98
CA PRO A 22 -2.80 -7.09 -27.74
C PRO A 22 -3.45 -6.07 -28.69
N GLY A 23 -2.95 -4.83 -28.67
CA GLY A 23 -3.40 -3.78 -29.57
C GLY A 23 -2.65 -3.77 -30.91
N ASP A 24 -3.04 -2.85 -31.80
CA ASP A 24 -2.44 -2.71 -33.13
C ASP A 24 -1.02 -2.11 -33.12
N VAL A 25 -0.60 -1.53 -31.98
CA VAL A 25 0.70 -0.87 -31.82
C VAL A 25 1.68 -1.79 -31.10
N THR A 26 2.83 -2.01 -31.72
CA THR A 26 3.96 -2.72 -31.11
C THR A 26 5.08 -1.73 -30.80
N ILE A 27 5.46 -1.62 -29.53
CA ILE A 27 6.54 -0.77 -29.03
C ILE A 27 7.56 -1.65 -28.31
N ASN A 28 8.85 -1.33 -28.43
CA ASN A 28 9.87 -1.96 -27.60
C ASN A 28 9.63 -1.56 -26.13
N PRO A 29 9.48 -2.51 -25.18
CA PRO A 29 9.32 -2.20 -23.76
C PRO A 29 10.34 -1.18 -23.21
N ASP A 30 11.59 -1.24 -23.66
CA ASP A 30 12.66 -0.31 -23.24
C ASP A 30 12.42 1.15 -23.67
N GLN A 31 11.51 1.37 -24.63
CA GLN A 31 11.12 2.69 -25.13
C GLN A 31 9.80 3.19 -24.55
N THR A 32 9.20 2.45 -23.60
CA THR A 32 7.92 2.82 -23.00
C THR A 32 8.15 3.82 -21.87
N ASP A 33 7.47 4.97 -21.94
CA ASP A 33 7.46 5.94 -20.84
C ASP A 33 6.52 5.44 -19.74
N ILE A 34 7.11 5.17 -18.57
CA ILE A 34 6.41 4.73 -17.37
C ILE A 34 6.32 5.84 -16.31
N SER A 35 6.68 7.08 -16.67
CA SER A 35 6.55 8.21 -15.77
C SER A 35 5.09 8.49 -15.41
N PHE A 36 4.86 8.93 -14.18
CA PHE A 36 3.52 9.19 -13.66
C PHE A 36 3.41 10.58 -13.07
N ASN A 37 2.46 11.36 -13.57
CA ASN A 37 2.21 12.71 -13.09
C ASN A 37 1.05 12.72 -12.09
N LEU A 38 1.38 12.98 -10.82
CA LEU A 38 0.42 13.17 -9.74
C LEU A 38 0.36 14.65 -9.37
N ARG A 39 -0.58 15.39 -9.98
CA ARG A 39 -0.69 16.86 -9.86
C ARG A 39 0.64 17.55 -10.22
N ASN A 40 1.38 18.00 -9.22
CA ASN A 40 2.62 18.78 -9.34
C ASN A 40 3.87 17.90 -9.14
N LEU A 41 3.67 16.59 -8.94
CA LEU A 41 4.72 15.62 -8.66
C LEU A 41 4.86 14.67 -9.84
N THR A 42 6.06 14.56 -10.41
CA THR A 42 6.38 13.58 -11.44
C THR A 42 7.20 12.45 -10.82
N LEU A 43 6.67 11.22 -10.89
CA LEU A 43 7.34 10.00 -10.46
C LEU A 43 7.93 9.28 -11.67
N SER A 44 9.06 8.61 -11.50
CA SER A 44 9.69 7.84 -12.58
C SER A 44 8.96 6.51 -12.83
N ILE A 45 8.25 6.00 -11.83
CA ILE A 45 7.42 4.79 -11.94
C ILE A 45 6.04 5.03 -11.31
N PRO A 46 4.97 4.36 -11.78
CA PRO A 46 3.61 4.56 -11.29
C PRO A 46 3.33 3.72 -10.03
N ILE A 47 4.27 3.67 -9.08
CA ILE A 47 4.18 2.81 -7.88
C ILE A 47 4.25 3.65 -6.62
N LEU A 48 3.24 3.46 -5.77
CA LEU A 48 3.15 4.06 -4.45
C LEU A 48 3.22 2.96 -3.38
N ALA A 49 4.10 3.11 -2.39
CA ALA A 49 4.14 2.20 -1.25
C ALA A 49 3.05 2.55 -0.25
N ALA A 50 2.33 1.54 0.23
CA ALA A 50 1.22 1.71 1.17
C ALA A 50 1.69 2.30 2.51
N ALA A 51 0.89 3.19 3.09
CA ALA A 51 1.14 3.80 4.39
C ALA A 51 0.86 2.80 5.52
N MET A 52 1.76 1.83 5.70
CA MET A 52 1.65 0.75 6.68
C MET A 52 2.97 0.58 7.42
N ASP A 53 2.89 0.32 8.72
CA ASP A 53 4.08 0.15 9.59
C ASP A 53 4.95 -1.03 9.18
N ALA A 54 4.33 -2.07 8.60
CA ALA A 54 5.02 -3.23 8.08
C ALA A 54 5.70 -3.00 6.70
N VAL A 55 5.48 -1.84 6.07
CA VAL A 55 5.92 -1.57 4.70
C VAL A 55 6.86 -0.38 4.62
N VAL A 56 6.55 0.74 5.28
CA VAL A 56 7.26 2.00 5.10
C VAL A 56 7.82 2.53 6.42
N ASP A 57 9.15 2.50 6.53
CA ASP A 57 9.93 3.27 7.50
C ASP A 57 10.66 4.45 6.81
N PRO A 58 11.22 5.43 7.55
CA PRO A 58 11.93 6.57 6.96
C PRO A 58 13.11 6.17 6.05
N SER A 59 13.85 5.13 6.40
CA SER A 59 14.99 4.65 5.60
C SER A 59 14.51 3.99 4.30
N PHE A 60 13.42 3.23 4.36
CA PHE A 60 12.76 2.64 3.20
C PHE A 60 12.20 3.73 2.29
N ALA A 61 11.55 4.76 2.83
CA ALA A 61 11.01 5.85 2.05
C ALA A 61 12.08 6.58 1.22
N VAL A 62 13.26 6.82 1.82
CA VAL A 62 14.41 7.40 1.09
C VAL A 62 14.89 6.48 -0.03
N LYS A 63 15.02 5.18 0.24
CA LYS A 63 15.47 4.20 -0.77
C LYS A 63 14.45 4.08 -1.92
N PHE A 64 13.16 4.01 -1.61
CA PHE A 64 12.10 3.87 -2.59
C PHE A 64 12.00 5.11 -3.49
N ASN A 65 12.15 6.31 -2.91
CA ASN A 65 12.21 7.55 -3.68
C ASN A 65 13.41 7.60 -4.64
N LYS A 66 14.59 7.08 -4.22
CA LYS A 66 15.76 6.97 -5.12
C LYS A 66 15.53 6.01 -6.29
N LEU A 67 14.62 5.04 -6.13
CA LEU A 67 14.18 4.14 -7.21
C LEU A 67 13.05 4.74 -8.07
N GLY A 68 12.60 5.97 -7.76
CA GLY A 68 11.64 6.72 -8.57
C GLY A 68 10.17 6.54 -8.19
N GLY A 69 9.88 5.78 -7.13
CA GLY A 69 8.53 5.61 -6.58
C GLY A 69 8.22 6.59 -5.44
N LEU A 70 6.98 6.59 -4.96
CA LEU A 70 6.56 7.39 -3.81
C LEU A 70 6.21 6.50 -2.63
N ALA A 71 6.88 6.70 -1.49
CA ALA A 71 6.51 6.02 -0.24
C ALA A 71 5.73 6.96 0.67
N VAL A 72 4.69 6.45 1.31
CA VAL A 72 3.83 7.23 2.21
C VAL A 72 4.05 6.74 3.63
N LEU A 73 4.40 7.65 4.55
CA LEU A 73 4.56 7.33 5.97
C LEU A 73 3.19 7.24 6.65
N ASN A 74 3.03 6.24 7.51
CA ASN A 74 1.85 6.11 8.36
C ASN A 74 2.00 7.03 9.59
N LEU A 75 1.28 8.15 9.60
CA LEU A 75 1.39 9.15 10.67
C LEU A 75 0.69 8.74 11.98
N GLU A 76 -0.20 7.74 11.93
CA GLU A 76 -0.86 7.16 13.10
C GLU A 76 -0.22 5.83 13.53
N GLY A 77 0.94 5.52 12.94
CA GLY A 77 1.65 4.25 13.08
C GLY A 77 2.67 4.18 14.20
N ILE A 78 3.41 3.07 14.25
CA ILE A 78 4.45 2.82 15.26
C ILE A 78 5.58 3.85 15.16
N GLN A 79 5.93 4.28 13.95
CA GLN A 79 7.01 5.25 13.68
C GLN A 79 6.79 6.62 14.35
N THR A 80 5.55 6.99 14.69
CA THR A 80 5.22 8.25 15.35
C THR A 80 4.87 8.11 16.83
N ARG A 81 4.63 6.88 17.31
CA ARG A 81 4.26 6.58 18.72
C ARG A 81 5.46 6.27 19.60
N TYR A 82 6.54 5.75 19.04
CA TYR A 82 7.70 5.27 19.78
C TYR A 82 8.99 5.95 19.31
N GLU A 83 9.89 6.26 20.25
CA GLU A 83 11.23 6.76 19.92
C GLU A 83 12.06 5.71 19.17
N ASN A 84 11.93 4.44 19.56
CA ASN A 84 12.59 3.31 18.89
C ASN A 84 11.56 2.36 18.27
N ALA A 85 11.04 2.74 17.11
CA ALA A 85 10.06 1.96 16.37
C ALA A 85 10.59 0.58 15.93
N ASP A 86 11.89 0.46 15.67
CA ASP A 86 12.51 -0.77 15.17
C ASP A 86 12.41 -1.91 16.21
N GLU A 87 12.64 -1.62 17.50
CA GLU A 87 12.48 -2.60 18.57
C GLU A 87 11.04 -3.12 18.68
N ILE A 88 10.05 -2.24 18.50
CA ILE A 88 8.64 -2.60 18.55
C ILE A 88 8.26 -3.47 17.34
N LEU A 89 8.72 -3.11 16.15
CA LEU A 89 8.49 -3.88 14.92
C LEU A 89 9.15 -5.26 14.99
N GLU A 90 10.39 -5.36 15.51
CA GLU A 90 11.06 -6.63 15.75
C GLU A 90 10.31 -7.49 16.77
N CYS A 91 9.81 -6.89 17.86
CA CYS A 91 8.99 -7.57 18.84
C CYS A 91 7.72 -8.17 18.21
N ILE A 92 7.02 -7.40 17.36
CA ILE A 92 5.85 -7.88 16.62
C ILE A 92 6.23 -9.05 15.70
N ALA A 93 7.30 -8.91 14.93
CA ALA A 93 7.74 -9.93 13.96
C ALA A 93 8.12 -11.26 14.60
N GLN A 94 8.64 -11.24 15.84
CA GLN A 94 9.04 -12.44 16.58
C GLN A 94 7.92 -13.04 17.44
N THR A 95 6.77 -12.37 17.56
CA THR A 95 5.69 -12.81 18.43
C THR A 95 4.92 -13.98 17.80
N PRO A 96 4.68 -15.09 18.53
CA PRO A 96 3.89 -16.20 18.02
C PRO A 96 2.45 -15.79 17.70
N GLU A 97 1.86 -16.34 16.63
CA GLU A 97 0.53 -15.97 16.11
C GLU A 97 -0.56 -15.91 17.19
N ASN A 98 -0.54 -16.83 18.16
CA ASN A 98 -1.53 -16.89 19.25
C ASN A 98 -1.46 -15.72 20.25
N LYS A 99 -0.40 -14.91 20.21
CA LYS A 99 -0.17 -13.74 21.09
C LYS A 99 -0.13 -12.42 20.33
N VAL A 100 -0.01 -12.43 19.00
CA VAL A 100 0.14 -11.24 18.16
C VAL A 100 -1.02 -10.26 18.36
N THR A 101 -2.27 -10.73 18.31
CA THR A 101 -3.44 -9.84 18.43
C THR A 101 -3.45 -9.04 19.73
N SER A 102 -3.19 -9.71 20.87
CA SER A 102 -3.15 -9.05 22.17
C SER A 102 -1.96 -8.10 22.31
N LEU A 103 -0.85 -8.38 21.63
CA LEU A 103 0.32 -7.49 21.61
C LEU A 103 0.01 -6.23 20.79
N LEU A 104 -0.51 -6.38 19.57
CA LEU A 104 -0.87 -5.24 18.71
C LEU A 104 -1.88 -4.32 19.40
N GLN A 105 -2.89 -4.87 20.06
CA GLN A 105 -3.86 -4.08 20.83
C GLN A 105 -3.21 -3.23 21.92
N LYS A 106 -2.12 -3.70 22.54
CA LYS A 106 -1.37 -2.93 23.54
C LYS A 106 -0.52 -1.85 22.90
N ILE A 107 0.23 -2.19 21.85
CA ILE A 107 1.14 -1.27 21.15
C ILE A 107 0.36 -0.09 20.54
N TYR A 108 -0.76 -0.35 19.89
CA TYR A 108 -1.57 0.71 19.27
C TYR A 108 -2.49 1.47 20.24
N ALA A 109 -2.44 1.17 21.56
CA ALA A 109 -3.18 1.91 22.57
C ALA A 109 -2.41 3.13 23.13
N GLU A 110 -1.10 3.19 22.91
CA GLU A 110 -0.25 4.32 23.32
C GLU A 110 -0.53 5.53 22.41
N PRO A 111 -0.71 6.75 22.95
CA PRO A 111 -1.23 7.91 22.21
C PRO A 111 -0.36 8.35 21.03
#